data_AF-A0A438J133-F1
#
_entry.id   AF-A0A438J133-F1
#
_cell.length_a   1.000
_cell.length_b   1.000
_cell.length_c   1.000
_cell.angle_alpha   90.00
_cell.angle_beta   90.00
_cell.angle_gamma   90.00
#
_symmetry.space_group_name_H-M   'P 1'
#
loop_
_entity.id
_entity.type
_entity.pdbx_description
1 polymer ?
#
loop_
_entity_poly.entity_id
_entity_poly.type
_entity_poly.pdbx_seq_one_letter_code
_entity_poly.pdbx_strand_id
1 'polypeptide(L)'
;MYVADKDKLSYINGDLPQPSTIDPSFHRRWTENATVKGWLIGSMDPSLIGNFIRFPMAKQVWDAIATTYFNGSDATQVYELRQQVAQLRQGSGSLEKYYNDLQGLWREIDFCRLNPMQCPTDIQYFNNMLQEDRVYTFFYGLDDKLDNIRSDVLQLKPFPTVEQAYAHVRREAMRQAVMTTNDGEDAAGAVLASRSLK
;
A
#
# COMPACT_ATOMS: atom_id res chain seq x y z
N MET A 1 8.14 -14.19 0.55
CA MET A 1 7.85 -14.73 -0.80
C MET A 1 7.73 -16.25 -0.73
N TYR A 2 6.60 -16.84 -1.14
CA TYR A 2 6.31 -18.28 -0.95
C TYR A 2 7.35 -19.22 -1.59
N VAL A 3 7.88 -18.87 -2.77
CA VAL A 3 8.92 -19.67 -3.45
C VAL A 3 10.23 -19.72 -2.66
N ALA A 4 10.59 -18.61 -2.00
CA ALA A 4 11.79 -18.53 -1.15
C ALA A 4 11.61 -19.32 0.15
N ASP A 5 10.42 -19.26 0.77
CA ASP A 5 10.06 -20.07 1.95
C ASP A 5 10.16 -21.58 1.70
N LYS A 6 10.09 -22.01 0.43
CA LYS A 6 10.21 -23.42 0.03
C LYS A 6 11.59 -23.79 -0.50
N ASP A 7 12.60 -22.94 -0.30
CA ASP A 7 13.98 -23.13 -0.79
C ASP A 7 14.07 -23.39 -2.31
N LYS A 8 13.16 -22.77 -3.08
CA LYS A 8 13.02 -23.00 -4.54
C LYS A 8 13.32 -21.78 -5.40
N LEU A 9 13.94 -20.75 -4.82
CA LEU A 9 14.21 -19.48 -5.50
C LEU A 9 15.14 -19.64 -6.72
N SER A 10 16.06 -20.59 -6.67
CA SER A 10 17.01 -20.87 -7.75
C SER A 10 16.36 -21.28 -9.08
N TYR A 11 15.11 -21.78 -9.05
CA TYR A 11 14.33 -22.13 -10.25
C TYR A 11 13.80 -20.92 -11.03
N ILE A 12 13.77 -19.72 -10.41
CA ILE A 12 13.36 -18.47 -11.06
C ILE A 12 14.52 -17.50 -11.27
N ASN A 13 15.59 -17.59 -10.47
CA ASN A 13 16.77 -16.74 -10.63
C ASN A 13 17.71 -17.22 -11.74
N GLY A 14 17.64 -18.50 -12.12
CA GLY A 14 18.56 -19.09 -13.11
C GLY A 14 19.88 -19.57 -12.53
N ASP A 15 20.01 -19.59 -11.20
CA ASP A 15 21.19 -20.11 -10.48
C ASP A 15 21.37 -21.62 -10.67
N LEU A 16 20.33 -22.33 -11.10
CA LEU A 16 20.39 -23.74 -11.44
C LEU A 16 20.60 -23.93 -12.95
N PRO A 17 21.71 -24.56 -13.38
CA PRO A 17 21.85 -24.98 -14.78
C PRO A 17 20.77 -26.01 -15.12
N GLN A 18 20.33 -26.01 -16.39
CA GLN A 18 19.36 -26.98 -16.86
C GLN A 18 19.89 -28.39 -16.58
N PRO A 19 19.12 -29.24 -15.86
CA PRO A 19 19.64 -30.52 -15.44
C PRO A 19 19.86 -31.41 -16.66
N SER A 20 21.06 -31.99 -16.77
CA SER A 20 21.35 -33.02 -17.77
C SER A 20 20.49 -34.24 -17.51
N THR A 21 19.99 -34.90 -18.56
CA THR A 21 19.20 -36.13 -18.46
C THR A 21 19.97 -37.30 -17.84
N ILE A 22 21.29 -37.17 -17.71
CA ILE A 22 22.19 -38.16 -17.12
C ILE A 22 22.39 -37.91 -15.61
N ASP A 23 21.97 -36.75 -15.08
CA ASP A 23 22.11 -36.39 -13.66
C ASP A 23 21.14 -37.24 -12.79
N PRO A 24 21.60 -37.97 -11.76
CA PRO A 24 20.73 -38.71 -10.85
C PRO A 24 19.66 -37.85 -10.17
N SER A 25 19.90 -36.54 -10.05
CA SER A 25 18.95 -35.57 -9.50
C SER A 25 17.96 -35.00 -10.53
N PHE A 26 18.04 -35.42 -11.80
CA PHE A 26 17.22 -34.91 -12.91
C PHE A 26 15.72 -34.99 -12.61
N HIS A 27 15.21 -36.17 -12.21
CA HIS A 27 13.79 -36.36 -11.90
C HIS A 27 13.31 -35.47 -10.75
N ARG A 28 14.13 -35.31 -9.70
CA ARG A 28 13.82 -34.44 -8.58
C ARG A 28 13.74 -32.99 -9.04
N ARG A 29 14.78 -32.49 -9.72
CA ARG A 29 14.82 -31.12 -10.25
C ARG A 29 13.69 -30.83 -11.23
N TRP A 30 13.33 -31.80 -12.07
CA TRP A 30 12.20 -31.68 -12.98
C TRP A 30 10.88 -31.50 -12.22
N THR A 31 10.65 -32.34 -11.20
CA THR A 31 9.45 -32.25 -10.37
C THR A 31 9.39 -30.92 -9.62
N GLU A 32 10.51 -30.49 -9.05
CA GLU A 32 10.59 -29.22 -8.34
C GLU A 32 10.34 -28.03 -9.27
N ASN A 33 10.90 -28.04 -10.49
CA ASN A 33 10.61 -27.04 -11.53
C ASN A 33 9.12 -27.04 -11.92
N ALA A 34 8.50 -28.20 -12.12
CA ALA A 34 7.08 -28.31 -12.45
C ALA A 34 6.19 -27.74 -11.33
N THR A 35 6.56 -27.96 -10.06
CA THR A 35 5.89 -27.38 -8.90
C THR A 35 5.97 -25.85 -8.90
N VAL A 36 7.18 -25.28 -9.09
CA VAL A 36 7.35 -23.82 -9.15
C VAL A 36 6.58 -23.22 -10.32
N LYS A 37 6.61 -23.86 -11.49
CA LYS A 37 5.80 -23.45 -12.64
C LYS A 37 4.30 -23.47 -12.29
N GLY A 38 3.82 -24.53 -11.64
CA GLY A 38 2.43 -24.63 -11.20
C GLY A 38 2.02 -23.49 -10.27
N TRP A 39 2.90 -23.08 -9.35
CA TRP A 39 2.66 -21.92 -8.49
C TRP A 39 2.61 -20.61 -9.27
N LEU A 40 3.53 -20.39 -10.21
CA LEU A 40 3.53 -19.19 -11.05
C LEU A 40 2.22 -19.09 -11.86
N ILE A 41 1.87 -20.16 -12.58
CA ILE A 41 0.63 -20.21 -13.37
C ILE A 41 -0.61 -20.06 -12.49
N GLY A 42 -0.67 -20.76 -11.36
CA GLY A 42 -1.81 -20.73 -10.45
C GLY A 42 -2.01 -19.39 -9.75
N SER A 43 -0.99 -18.53 -9.75
CA SER A 43 -1.07 -17.17 -9.18
C SER A 43 -1.55 -16.11 -10.18
N MET A 44 -1.70 -16.46 -11.46
CA MET A 44 -2.13 -15.52 -12.51
C MET A 44 -3.64 -15.39 -12.59
N ASP A 45 -4.10 -14.26 -13.12
CA ASP A 45 -5.46 -14.15 -13.61
C ASP A 45 -5.71 -15.21 -14.71
N PRO A 46 -6.85 -15.92 -14.70
CA PRO A 46 -7.15 -16.96 -15.68
C PRO A 46 -7.03 -16.53 -17.15
N SER A 47 -7.30 -15.24 -17.45
CA SER A 47 -7.18 -14.69 -18.81
C SER A 47 -5.73 -14.67 -19.32
N LEU A 48 -4.75 -14.65 -18.42
CA LEU A 48 -3.32 -14.56 -18.77
C LEU A 48 -2.66 -15.94 -18.89
N ILE A 49 -3.24 -16.99 -18.29
CA ILE A 49 -2.64 -18.34 -18.23
C ILE A 49 -2.27 -18.86 -19.62
N GLY A 50 -3.13 -18.64 -20.62
CA GLY A 50 -2.94 -19.13 -21.99
C GLY A 50 -1.63 -18.67 -22.63
N ASN A 51 -1.13 -17.49 -22.24
CA ASN A 51 0.10 -16.90 -22.77
C ASN A 51 1.37 -17.59 -22.22
N PHE A 52 1.29 -18.17 -21.02
CA PHE A 52 2.47 -18.66 -20.29
C PHE A 52 2.49 -20.18 -20.06
N ILE A 53 1.33 -20.85 -20.11
CA ILE A 53 1.21 -22.27 -19.75
C ILE A 53 2.09 -23.21 -20.59
N ARG A 54 2.42 -22.82 -21.83
CA ARG A 54 3.20 -23.63 -22.78
C ARG A 54 4.70 -23.58 -22.56
N PHE A 55 5.22 -22.67 -21.73
CA PHE A 55 6.65 -22.66 -21.41
C PHE A 55 7.03 -23.91 -20.59
N PRO A 56 8.08 -24.66 -20.99
CA PRO A 56 8.42 -25.91 -20.29
C PRO A 56 9.04 -25.68 -18.90
N MET A 57 9.79 -24.60 -18.70
CA MET A 57 10.48 -24.33 -17.43
C MET A 57 9.87 -23.16 -16.66
N ALA A 58 9.91 -23.24 -15.32
CA ALA A 58 9.48 -22.16 -14.44
C ALA A 58 10.26 -20.85 -14.73
N LYS A 59 11.57 -20.96 -14.99
CA LYS A 59 12.42 -19.84 -15.40
C LYS A 59 11.91 -19.14 -16.65
N GLN A 60 11.48 -19.89 -17.66
CA GLN A 60 10.97 -19.32 -18.91
C GLN A 60 9.62 -18.64 -18.71
N VAL A 61 8.75 -19.21 -17.87
CA VAL A 61 7.51 -18.54 -17.45
C VAL A 61 7.85 -17.21 -16.76
N TRP A 62 8.75 -17.24 -15.78
CA TRP A 62 9.21 -16.06 -15.05
C TRP A 62 9.78 -14.97 -15.97
N ASP A 63 10.69 -15.34 -16.87
CA ASP A 63 11.34 -14.41 -17.80
C ASP A 63 10.36 -13.82 -18.81
N ALA A 64 9.41 -14.61 -19.29
CA ALA A 64 8.36 -14.13 -20.19
C ALA A 64 7.43 -13.14 -19.48
N ILE A 65 7.03 -13.42 -18.23
CA ILE A 65 6.23 -12.48 -17.42
C ILE A 65 7.01 -11.19 -17.22
N ALA A 66 8.27 -11.29 -16.78
CA ALA A 66 9.13 -10.13 -16.58
C ALA A 66 9.26 -9.32 -17.88
N THR A 67 9.56 -9.96 -19.00
CA THR A 67 9.66 -9.25 -20.29
C THR A 67 8.34 -8.58 -20.71
N THR A 68 7.21 -9.21 -20.44
CA THR A 68 5.89 -8.74 -20.89
C THR A 68 5.34 -7.61 -20.02
N TYR A 69 5.51 -7.70 -18.70
CA TYR A 69 4.86 -6.81 -17.73
C TYR A 69 5.83 -5.96 -16.92
N PHE A 70 7.12 -6.32 -16.90
CA PHE A 70 8.17 -5.54 -16.27
C PHE A 70 9.01 -4.88 -17.37
N ASN A 71 8.72 -3.61 -17.67
CA ASN A 71 9.41 -2.87 -18.73
C ASN A 71 10.83 -2.40 -18.35
N GLY A 72 11.40 -2.92 -17.26
CA GLY A 72 12.71 -2.52 -16.75
C GLY A 72 12.76 -1.11 -16.14
N SER A 73 11.64 -0.38 -16.13
CA SER A 73 11.54 0.93 -15.50
C SER A 73 10.39 0.96 -14.50
N ASP A 74 10.71 1.29 -13.27
CA ASP A 74 9.71 1.65 -12.27
C ASP A 74 8.97 2.95 -12.65
N ALA A 75 9.35 3.66 -13.71
CA ALA A 75 8.80 4.98 -14.03
C ALA A 75 7.31 4.97 -14.40
N THR A 76 6.87 4.04 -15.27
CA THR A 76 5.45 3.94 -15.65
C THR A 76 4.59 3.49 -14.46
N GLN A 77 5.05 2.50 -13.72
CA GLN A 77 4.35 2.01 -12.52
C GLN A 77 4.27 3.09 -11.44
N VAL A 78 5.37 3.81 -11.18
CA VAL A 78 5.39 4.95 -10.26
C VAL A 78 4.46 6.05 -10.72
N TYR A 79 4.36 6.31 -12.03
CA TYR A 79 3.42 7.30 -12.57
C TYR A 79 1.97 6.91 -12.27
N GLU A 80 1.58 5.67 -12.55
CA GLU A 80 0.23 5.15 -12.25
C GLU A 80 -0.08 5.21 -10.75
N LEU A 81 0.85 4.77 -9.90
CA LEU A 81 0.70 4.83 -8.44
C LEU A 81 0.58 6.28 -7.94
N ARG A 82 1.38 7.20 -8.48
CA ARG A 82 1.29 8.64 -8.14
C ARG A 82 -0.04 9.24 -8.58
N GLN A 83 -0.57 8.82 -9.73
CA GLN A 83 -1.89 9.24 -10.20
C GLN A 83 -2.99 8.75 -9.24
N GLN A 84 -2.93 7.49 -8.80
CA GLN A 84 -3.87 6.95 -7.81
C GLN A 84 -3.81 7.74 -6.50
N VAL A 85 -2.60 8.02 -5.98
CA VAL A 85 -2.41 8.85 -4.78
C VAL A 85 -3.04 10.24 -4.97
N ALA A 86 -2.79 10.89 -6.11
CA ALA A 86 -3.29 12.25 -6.38
C ALA A 86 -4.82 12.31 -6.53
N GLN A 87 -5.47 11.22 -6.93
CA GLN A 87 -6.92 11.12 -7.11
C GLN A 87 -7.65 10.59 -5.87
N LEU A 88 -6.94 9.91 -4.96
CA LEU A 88 -7.55 9.32 -3.78
C LEU A 88 -8.11 10.41 -2.85
N ARG A 89 -9.37 10.24 -2.47
CA ARG A 89 -10.09 11.12 -1.53
C ARG A 89 -10.76 10.26 -0.47
N GLN A 90 -10.80 10.75 0.76
CA GLN A 90 -11.62 10.17 1.83
C GLN A 90 -13.11 10.21 1.43
N GLY A 91 -13.57 11.35 0.92
CA GLY A 91 -14.99 11.63 0.72
C GLY A 91 -15.78 11.38 2.02
N SER A 92 -17.01 10.88 1.90
CA SER A 92 -17.81 10.45 3.06
C SER A 92 -17.41 9.08 3.63
N GLY A 93 -16.25 8.55 3.26
CA GLY A 93 -15.75 7.23 3.67
C GLY A 93 -15.03 7.23 5.02
N SER A 94 -14.62 6.04 5.47
CA SER A 94 -13.81 5.86 6.68
C SER A 94 -12.42 6.50 6.52
N LEU A 95 -12.04 7.28 7.53
CA LEU A 95 -10.71 7.87 7.65
C LEU A 95 -9.61 6.80 7.69
N GLU A 96 -9.84 5.71 8.43
CA GLU A 96 -8.93 4.58 8.56
C GLU A 96 -8.69 3.91 7.21
N LYS A 97 -9.76 3.67 6.45
CA LYS A 97 -9.65 3.07 5.11
C LYS A 97 -8.83 3.98 4.19
N TYR A 98 -9.17 5.26 4.12
CA TYR A 98 -8.44 6.24 3.30
C TYR A 98 -6.94 6.27 3.63
N TYR A 99 -6.59 6.32 4.91
CA TYR A 99 -5.20 6.32 5.34
C TYR A 99 -4.48 5.00 5.03
N ASN A 100 -5.14 3.86 5.20
CA ASN A 100 -4.57 2.55 4.87
C ASN A 100 -4.32 2.40 3.37
N ASP A 101 -5.24 2.89 2.53
CA ASP A 101 -5.11 2.87 1.08
C ASP A 101 -3.91 3.74 0.63
N LEU A 102 -3.74 4.94 1.20
CA LEU A 102 -2.54 5.79 0.99
C LEU A 102 -1.25 5.07 1.40
N GLN A 103 -1.23 4.44 2.58
CA GLN A 103 -0.07 3.68 3.06
C GLN A 103 0.26 2.48 2.17
N GLY A 104 -0.74 1.83 1.56
CA GLY A 104 -0.54 0.82 0.53
C GLY A 104 0.21 1.38 -0.67
N LEU A 105 -0.33 2.44 -1.27
CA LEU A 105 0.23 3.08 -2.46
C LEU A 105 1.65 3.61 -2.23
N TRP A 106 1.91 4.26 -1.10
CA TRP A 106 3.24 4.76 -0.78
C TRP A 106 4.27 3.64 -0.60
N ARG A 107 3.90 2.51 -0.01
CA ARG A 107 4.82 1.36 0.11
C ARG A 107 5.18 0.78 -1.25
N GLU A 108 4.22 0.73 -2.19
CA GLU A 108 4.51 0.29 -3.56
C GLU A 108 5.42 1.28 -4.29
N ILE A 109 5.19 2.59 -4.13
CA ILE A 109 6.08 3.62 -4.68
C ILE A 109 7.49 3.52 -4.11
N ASP A 110 7.63 3.33 -2.79
CA ASP A 110 8.93 3.20 -2.12
C ASP A 110 9.68 1.95 -2.58
N PHE A 111 8.96 0.85 -2.81
CA PHE A 111 9.53 -0.37 -3.37
C PHE A 111 10.09 -0.15 -4.78
N CYS A 112 9.33 0.57 -5.61
CA CYS A 112 9.73 0.97 -6.96
C CYS A 112 10.80 2.08 -6.99
N ARG A 113 11.05 2.78 -5.88
CA ARG A 113 11.99 3.91 -5.81
C ARG A 113 12.82 3.88 -4.53
N LEU A 114 13.79 2.98 -4.52
CA LEU A 114 14.80 2.94 -3.47
C LEU A 114 15.61 4.24 -3.45
N ASN A 115 15.85 4.77 -2.24
CA ASN A 115 16.71 5.93 -2.07
C ASN A 115 18.17 5.55 -2.38
N PRO A 116 18.83 6.16 -3.39
CA PRO A 116 20.20 5.84 -3.74
C PRO A 116 21.25 6.48 -2.81
N MET A 117 20.82 7.37 -1.90
CA MET A 117 21.72 8.05 -0.97
C MET A 117 22.36 7.06 0.00
N GLN A 118 23.64 7.30 0.33
CA GLN A 118 24.41 6.47 1.26
C GLN A 118 24.74 7.20 2.57
N CYS A 119 24.69 8.53 2.56
CA CYS A 119 24.97 9.36 3.73
C CYS A 119 23.77 9.32 4.71
N PRO A 120 23.96 8.94 5.99
CA PRO A 120 22.88 8.86 6.96
C PRO A 120 22.16 10.20 7.18
N THR A 121 22.90 11.31 7.15
CA THR A 121 22.36 12.66 7.32
C THR A 121 21.44 13.02 6.16
N ASP A 122 21.88 12.79 4.91
CA ASP A 122 21.06 13.09 3.72
C ASP A 122 19.83 12.19 3.64
N ILE A 123 19.96 10.92 4.02
CA ILE A 123 18.82 10.00 4.15
C ILE A 123 17.79 10.54 5.14
N GLN A 124 18.24 11.05 6.30
CA GLN A 124 17.34 11.63 7.30
C GLN A 124 16.63 12.88 6.76
N TYR A 125 17.35 13.78 6.09
CA TYR A 125 16.75 14.97 5.47
C TYR A 125 15.73 14.59 4.39
N PHE A 126 16.06 13.65 3.50
CA PHE A 126 15.16 13.14 2.48
C PHE A 126 13.89 12.53 3.08
N ASN A 127 14.04 11.71 4.13
CA ASN A 127 12.91 11.09 4.81
C ASN A 127 11.98 12.13 5.46
N ASN A 128 12.54 13.19 6.06
CA ASN A 128 11.75 14.28 6.63
C ASN A 128 10.94 15.01 5.55
N MET A 129 11.56 15.35 4.42
CA MET A 129 10.89 15.98 3.28
C MET A 129 9.79 15.07 2.71
N LEU A 130 10.07 13.78 2.55
CA LEU A 130 9.09 12.81 2.08
C LEU A 130 7.90 12.68 3.03
N GLN A 131 8.14 12.68 4.34
CA GLN A 131 7.07 12.64 5.35
C GLN A 131 6.20 13.89 5.30
N GLU A 132 6.81 15.05 5.11
CA GLU A 132 6.11 16.33 4.95
C GLU A 132 5.21 16.32 3.71
N ASP A 133 5.72 15.88 2.54
CA ASP A 133 4.92 15.73 1.31
C ASP A 133 3.73 14.76 1.50
N ARG A 134 3.91 13.69 2.28
CA ARG A 134 2.85 12.72 2.60
C ARG A 134 1.78 13.34 3.49
N VAL A 135 2.14 14.19 4.45
CA VAL A 135 1.16 14.95 5.25
C VAL A 135 0.32 15.86 4.36
N TYR A 136 0.95 16.60 3.44
CA TYR A 136 0.22 17.46 2.51
C TYR A 136 -0.74 16.67 1.62
N THR A 137 -0.26 15.54 1.08
CA THR A 137 -1.07 14.64 0.26
C THR A 137 -2.24 14.05 1.06
N PHE A 138 -2.00 13.61 2.30
CA PHE A 138 -3.03 13.10 3.20
C PHE A 138 -4.13 14.15 3.44
N PHE A 139 -3.74 15.39 3.74
CA PHE A 139 -4.68 16.49 3.96
C PHE A 139 -5.46 16.89 2.71
N TYR A 140 -4.80 16.86 1.54
CA TYR A 140 -5.44 17.23 0.29
C TYR A 140 -6.65 16.35 -0.05
N GLY A 141 -6.61 15.06 0.31
CA GLY A 141 -7.75 14.16 0.12
C GLY A 141 -8.66 13.98 1.32
N LEU A 142 -8.37 14.63 2.46
CA LEU A 142 -9.16 14.52 3.68
C LEU A 142 -10.52 15.25 3.54
N ASP A 143 -11.58 14.76 4.19
CA ASP A 143 -12.89 15.41 4.16
C ASP A 143 -12.85 16.85 4.74
N ASP A 144 -13.61 17.76 4.12
CA ASP A 144 -13.65 19.19 4.46
C ASP A 144 -14.17 19.51 5.86
N LYS A 145 -14.91 18.58 6.48
CA LYS A 145 -15.34 18.73 7.88
C LYS A 145 -14.18 18.74 8.86
N LEU A 146 -13.00 18.24 8.45
CA LEU A 146 -11.81 18.14 9.28
C LEU A 146 -10.83 19.30 9.05
N ASP A 147 -11.22 20.36 8.32
CA ASP A 147 -10.33 21.47 7.95
C ASP A 147 -9.71 22.20 9.15
N ASN A 148 -10.47 22.40 10.23
CA ASN A 148 -9.94 22.97 11.47
C ASN A 148 -8.80 22.12 12.05
N ILE A 149 -8.94 20.79 12.00
CA ILE A 149 -7.92 19.86 12.48
C ILE A 149 -6.68 19.90 11.57
N ARG A 150 -6.86 20.09 10.25
CA ARG A 150 -5.72 20.29 9.32
C ARG A 150 -4.89 21.50 9.75
N SER A 151 -5.56 22.62 10.01
CA SER A 151 -4.91 23.86 10.44
C SER A 151 -4.10 23.66 11.73
N ASP A 152 -4.67 22.97 12.72
CA ASP A 152 -3.98 22.69 13.99
C ASP A 152 -2.70 21.87 13.78
N VAL A 153 -2.78 20.83 12.94
CA VAL A 153 -1.61 19.98 12.65
C VAL A 153 -0.53 20.73 11.87
N LEU A 154 -0.92 21.60 10.92
CA LEU A 154 0.03 22.42 10.14
C LEU A 154 0.84 23.40 11.01
N GLN A 155 0.35 23.76 12.20
CA GLN A 155 1.03 24.65 13.14
C GLN A 155 2.01 23.92 14.07
N LEU A 156 2.01 22.59 14.11
CA LEU A 156 2.88 21.82 15.00
C LEU A 156 4.36 22.00 14.65
N LYS A 157 5.18 22.11 15.71
CA LYS A 157 6.65 22.17 15.64
C LYS A 157 7.26 21.18 16.64
N PRO A 158 8.15 20.26 16.21
CA PRO A 158 8.54 20.00 14.82
C PRO A 158 7.36 19.54 13.95
N PHE A 159 7.49 19.68 12.63
CA PHE A 159 6.43 19.25 11.71
C PHE A 159 6.25 17.72 11.83
N PRO A 160 5.01 17.23 11.94
CA PRO A 160 4.76 15.83 12.26
C PRO A 160 5.04 14.91 11.06
N THR A 161 5.29 13.64 11.35
CA THR A 161 5.22 12.59 10.32
C THR A 161 3.77 12.33 9.90
N VAL A 162 3.57 11.64 8.79
CA VAL A 162 2.20 11.31 8.34
C VAL A 162 1.45 10.43 9.34
N GLU A 163 2.15 9.54 10.05
CA GLU A 163 1.57 8.71 11.10
C GLU A 163 1.12 9.54 12.31
N GLN A 164 1.93 10.53 12.69
CA GLN A 164 1.60 11.46 13.78
C GLN A 164 0.42 12.37 13.41
N ALA A 165 0.42 12.90 12.17
CA ALA A 165 -0.68 13.70 11.65
C ALA A 165 -1.98 12.89 11.61
N TYR A 166 -1.96 11.67 11.07
CA TYR A 166 -3.10 10.76 11.07
C TYR A 166 -3.60 10.45 12.49
N ALA A 167 -2.70 10.14 13.43
CA ALA A 167 -3.08 9.85 14.81
C ALA A 167 -3.74 11.06 15.50
N HIS A 168 -3.29 12.27 15.18
CA HIS A 168 -3.91 13.51 15.66
C HIS A 168 -5.32 13.68 15.07
N VAL A 169 -5.45 13.61 13.75
CA VAL A 169 -6.74 13.75 13.05
C VAL A 169 -7.75 12.71 13.53
N ARG A 170 -7.34 11.45 13.65
CA ARG A 170 -8.20 10.36 14.13
C ARG A 170 -8.70 10.62 15.55
N ARG A 171 -7.82 11.03 16.47
CA ARG A 171 -8.21 11.32 17.86
C ARG A 171 -9.24 12.45 17.92
N GLU A 172 -9.03 13.50 17.15
CA GLU A 172 -9.89 14.67 17.16
C GLU A 172 -11.24 14.40 16.46
N ALA A 173 -11.24 13.64 15.35
CA ALA A 173 -12.47 13.18 14.72
C ALA A 173 -13.33 12.32 15.67
N MET A 174 -12.69 11.43 16.45
CA MET A 174 -13.38 10.63 17.48
C MET A 174 -13.95 11.53 18.60
N ARG A 175 -13.19 12.53 19.07
CA ARG A 175 -13.66 13.49 20.07
C ARG A 175 -14.89 14.25 19.58
N GLN A 176 -14.83 14.77 18.36
CA GLN A 176 -15.95 15.50 17.75
C GLN A 176 -17.20 14.63 17.63
N ALA A 177 -17.07 13.38 17.21
CA ALA A 177 -18.18 12.44 17.11
C ALA A 177 -18.86 12.20 18.47
N VAL A 178 -18.08 12.02 19.55
CA VAL A 178 -18.62 11.83 20.91
C VAL A 178 -19.29 13.10 21.44
N MET A 179 -18.74 14.28 21.13
CA MET A 179 -19.33 15.55 21.57
C MET A 179 -20.65 15.84 20.83
N THR A 180 -20.73 15.57 19.53
CA THR A 180 -21.98 15.79 18.77
C THR A 180 -23.10 14.80 19.12
N THR A 181 -22.79 13.60 19.62
CA THR A 181 -23.82 12.66 20.06
C THR A 181 -24.49 13.08 21.38
N ASN A 182 -23.80 13.82 22.24
CA ASN A 182 -24.33 14.22 23.54
C ASN A 182 -25.28 15.43 23.46
N ASP A 183 -25.11 16.33 22.48
CA ASP A 183 -25.97 17.51 22.31
C ASP A 183 -27.40 17.16 21.84
N GLY A 184 -27.62 15.95 21.31
CA GLY A 184 -28.93 15.47 20.85
C GLY A 184 -29.86 14.98 21.97
N GLU A 185 -29.32 14.58 23.12
CA GLU A 185 -30.11 14.06 24.25
C GLU A 185 -30.55 15.18 25.21
N ASP A 186 -29.76 16.25 25.35
CA ASP A 186 -30.10 17.38 26.24
C ASP A 186 -31.18 18.32 25.66
N ALA A 187 -31.32 18.39 24.34
CA ALA A 187 -32.34 19.23 23.70
C ALA A 187 -33.77 18.66 23.83
N ALA A 188 -33.93 17.34 23.99
CA ALA A 188 -35.24 16.70 24.16
C ALA A 188 -35.83 16.88 25.57
N GLY A 189 -34.99 17.14 26.58
CA GLY A 189 -35.41 17.30 27.98
C GLY A 189 -35.98 18.69 28.33
N ALA A 190 -35.75 19.71 27.50
CA ALA A 190 -36.06 21.11 27.85
C ALA A 190 -37.47 21.60 27.45
N VAL A 191 -38.29 20.80 26.76
CA VAL A 191 -39.56 21.28 26.15
C VAL A 191 -40.82 21.03 27.02
N LEU A 192 -40.74 20.33 28.15
CA LEU A 192 -41.95 19.87 28.89
C LEU A 192 -42.30 20.59 30.20
N ALA A 193 -41.83 21.82 30.46
CA ALA A 193 -42.15 22.53 31.70
C ALA A 193 -42.81 23.90 31.48
N SER A 194 -43.91 23.97 30.72
CA SER A 194 -44.84 25.11 30.85
C SER A 194 -46.22 24.79 30.28
N ARG A 195 -47.10 24.24 31.12
CA ARG A 195 -48.56 24.50 31.13
C ARG A 195 -49.21 23.60 32.17
N SER A 196 -49.60 24.18 33.31
CA SER A 196 -50.88 23.92 33.99
C SER A 196 -50.93 24.71 35.31
N LEU A 197 -51.38 25.96 35.23
CA LEU A 197 -52.01 26.67 36.36
C LEU A 197 -53.22 27.42 35.80
N LYS A 198 -54.38 26.76 35.84
CA LYS A 198 -55.68 27.35 36.19
C LYS A 198 -56.72 26.26 36.36
#